data_AF-A0A8C9U0F5-F1
#
_entry.id   AF-A0A8C9U0F5-F1
#
_cell.length_a   1.000
_cell.length_b   1.000
_cell.length_c   1.000
_cell.angle_alpha   90.00
_cell.angle_beta   90.00
_cell.angle_gamma   90.00
#
_symmetry.space_group_name_H-M   'P 1'
#
loop_
_entity.id
_entity.type
_entity.pdbx_description
1 polymer ?
#
loop_
_entity_poly.entity_id
_entity_poly.type
_entity_poly.pdbx_seq_one_letter_code
_entity_poly.pdbx_strand_id
1 'polypeptide(L)'
;CMHCYNTRHGEKIRFSEHYVNLLIVKGHHSLEVKKHEFLKVLVTGVAGIGKTVLVQKILSDFGSNQAHQTFDFVIQLTFRDLNLIDRPISLRELLLRKNGHLAREIDAILSRDDKLLIVLDGFDEFRHYKECEVEEFVTEPDQEAEVVQVISSLMQGELLPEASVLITSRPTAISHIPINCIDSFVIITGFSLAEIRDFFIRYFVEPALAERMFRCVETNSLMLTLCYIPAFCYIMCSILSSSDGFSSQTPRTMTDVYSQYLVALLRSHTQSRLEPLKTGAEIETQEKFSVVSTFLDKTSVQEQGCTEDVYSFTHFTVQEFFAALYYALGDQISLDILESKAGSSHELSTGYLDLFQRFLSGLLAERNQSLLSRHLQLGRNSRAEGYLSGLLKNIWSRCEKGVHILNQLHCFFEQQDSSLAQQVHPKVLRINVSNDALSPMDFTVMKYFLNLMDSNITELDLTGTNISSEFLRDLLPSLRKCHNLCSVFHNIFNILNYMYMFMVLLTFTQTSLGWTNIGDEELLILLEALKTNQTLREIW
;
A
#
# COMPACT_ATOMS: atom_id res chain seq x y z
N CYS A 1 -18.70 24.11 8.12
CA CYS A 1 -17.36 24.57 8.55
C CYS A 1 -16.36 23.41 8.69
N MET A 2 -15.84 22.87 7.57
CA MET A 2 -14.59 22.08 7.56
C MET A 2 -13.64 22.74 6.55
N HIS A 3 -13.04 23.86 6.96
CA HIS A 3 -12.00 24.52 6.16
C HIS A 3 -10.60 23.99 6.49
N CYS A 4 -10.46 23.20 7.55
CA CYS A 4 -9.20 22.62 7.97
C CYS A 4 -9.36 21.12 8.17
N TYR A 5 -8.33 20.35 7.83
CA TYR A 5 -8.19 18.96 8.26
C TYR A 5 -7.12 18.87 9.36
N ASN A 6 -7.30 17.91 10.28
CA ASN A 6 -6.25 17.59 11.24
C ASN A 6 -5.09 16.95 10.49
N THR A 7 -3.92 17.58 10.56
CA THR A 7 -2.69 16.88 10.25
C THR A 7 -2.24 16.05 11.44
N ARG A 8 -1.33 15.12 11.14
CA ARG A 8 -0.68 14.14 12.03
C ARG A 8 0.02 14.77 13.26
N HIS A 9 0.09 16.09 13.35
CA HIS A 9 0.70 16.85 14.45
C HIS A 9 -0.30 17.69 15.26
N GLY A 10 -1.61 17.50 15.07
CA GLY A 10 -2.63 18.32 15.74
C GLY A 10 -2.76 19.74 15.17
N GLU A 11 -2.03 20.06 14.10
CA GLU A 11 -2.18 21.31 13.36
C GLU A 11 -3.37 21.21 12.39
N LYS A 12 -4.26 22.19 12.48
CA LYS A 12 -5.39 22.36 11.56
C LYS A 12 -4.90 23.08 10.31
N ILE A 13 -4.68 22.34 9.22
CA ILE A 13 -4.23 22.96 7.96
C ILE A 13 -5.37 23.12 6.96
N ARG A 14 -5.36 24.24 6.23
CA ARG A 14 -6.37 24.57 5.25
C ARG A 14 -6.32 23.64 4.05
N PHE A 15 -7.47 23.06 3.72
CA PHE A 15 -7.62 22.11 2.61
C PHE A 15 -7.19 22.71 1.26
N SER A 16 -7.49 23.99 1.03
CA SER A 16 -7.16 24.73 -0.19
C SER A 16 -5.65 24.90 -0.42
N GLU A 17 -4.85 24.91 0.65
CA GLU A 17 -3.41 25.24 0.59
C GLU A 17 -2.57 23.97 0.38
N HIS A 18 -3.04 22.79 0.81
CA HIS A 18 -2.25 21.55 0.80
C HIS A 18 -2.83 20.36 0.03
N TYR A 19 -4.09 20.41 -0.41
CA TYR A 19 -4.63 19.36 -1.26
C TYR A 19 -3.95 19.39 -2.65
N VAL A 20 -3.38 18.27 -3.03
CA VAL A 20 -2.87 17.99 -4.37
C VAL A 20 -3.84 17.02 -5.03
N ASN A 21 -4.14 17.25 -6.30
CA ASN A 21 -5.06 16.40 -7.05
C ASN A 21 -4.55 14.96 -7.07
N LEU A 22 -5.51 14.02 -7.01
CA LEU A 22 -5.25 12.60 -7.16
C LEU A 22 -5.62 12.22 -8.59
N LEU A 23 -4.80 11.36 -9.20
CA LEU A 23 -5.18 10.73 -10.46
C LEU A 23 -6.25 9.68 -10.23
N ILE A 24 -7.40 9.90 -10.85
CA ILE A 24 -8.59 9.06 -10.73
C ILE A 24 -8.91 8.45 -12.09
N VAL A 25 -9.02 7.12 -12.15
CA VAL A 25 -9.34 6.37 -13.37
C VAL A 25 -10.67 5.63 -13.21
N LYS A 26 -11.53 5.68 -14.23
CA LYS A 26 -12.76 4.85 -14.25
C LYS A 26 -12.41 3.41 -14.61
N GLY A 27 -12.82 2.45 -13.80
CA GLY A 27 -12.62 1.03 -14.08
C GLY A 27 -13.55 0.55 -15.20
N HIS A 28 -13.04 -0.32 -16.06
CA HIS A 28 -13.84 -1.04 -17.07
C HIS A 28 -14.21 -2.42 -16.53
N HIS A 29 -15.47 -2.61 -16.12
CA HIS A 29 -16.10 -3.93 -16.17
C HIS A 29 -17.15 -3.91 -17.27
N SER A 30 -17.15 -4.94 -18.11
CA SER A 30 -18.12 -5.23 -19.16
C SER A 30 -19.47 -5.69 -18.59
N LEU A 31 -20.00 -4.93 -17.64
CA LEU A 31 -21.38 -5.02 -17.19
C LEU A 31 -22.15 -3.90 -17.90
N GLU A 32 -23.24 -4.27 -18.55
CA GLU A 32 -24.12 -3.33 -19.25
C GLU A 32 -24.37 -2.10 -18.37
N VAL A 33 -23.99 -0.92 -18.88
CA VAL A 33 -24.21 0.35 -18.20
C VAL A 33 -25.72 0.57 -18.08
N LYS A 34 -26.32 0.10 -16.99
CA LYS A 34 -27.64 0.55 -16.58
C LYS A 34 -27.47 2.02 -16.17
N LYS A 35 -28.09 2.92 -16.93
CA LYS A 35 -28.26 4.31 -16.51
C LYS A 35 -29.24 4.32 -15.33
N HIS A 36 -28.73 4.09 -14.13
CA HIS A 36 -29.47 4.44 -12.91
C HIS A 36 -29.40 5.96 -12.71
N GLU A 37 -30.52 6.56 -12.34
CA GLU A 37 -30.66 8.01 -12.09
C GLU A 37 -29.91 8.45 -10.82
N PHE A 38 -29.63 7.48 -9.93
CA PHE A 38 -28.90 7.62 -8.67
C PHE A 38 -27.64 6.75 -8.71
N LEU A 39 -26.51 7.30 -8.28
CA LEU A 39 -25.19 6.72 -8.52
C LEU A 39 -24.62 6.11 -7.25
N LYS A 40 -24.40 4.79 -7.27
CA LYS A 40 -23.59 4.08 -6.28
C LYS A 40 -22.18 3.91 -6.81
N VAL A 41 -21.23 4.56 -6.15
CA VAL A 41 -19.85 4.68 -6.60
C VAL A 41 -18.92 3.98 -5.62
N LEU A 42 -18.11 3.05 -6.11
CA LEU A 42 -17.03 2.44 -5.35
C LEU A 42 -15.69 3.08 -5.71
N VAL A 43 -15.03 3.67 -4.72
CA VAL A 43 -13.67 4.20 -4.83
C VAL A 43 -12.70 3.22 -4.20
N THR A 44 -11.79 2.70 -5.02
CA THR A 44 -10.72 1.82 -4.58
C THR A 44 -9.34 2.45 -4.72
N GLY A 45 -8.42 1.93 -3.92
CA GLY A 45 -7.00 2.16 -4.08
C GLY A 45 -6.22 1.56 -2.91
N VAL A 46 -4.91 1.47 -3.07
CA VAL A 46 -4.02 0.93 -2.04
C VAL A 46 -4.06 1.77 -0.75
N ALA A 47 -3.53 1.23 0.34
CA ALA A 47 -3.44 1.98 1.58
C ALA A 47 -2.58 3.26 1.39
N GLY A 48 -2.89 4.33 2.11
CA GLY A 48 -2.16 5.60 2.03
C GLY A 48 -2.34 6.41 0.74
N ILE A 49 -3.10 5.89 -0.24
CA ILE A 49 -3.29 6.54 -1.56
C ILE A 49 -4.15 7.82 -1.51
N GLY A 50 -4.85 8.07 -0.41
CA GLY A 50 -5.67 9.27 -0.24
C GLY A 50 -7.20 9.07 -0.36
N LYS A 51 -7.73 7.84 -0.24
CA LYS A 51 -9.18 7.56 -0.26
C LYS A 51 -9.96 8.44 0.74
N THR A 52 -9.59 8.42 2.02
CA THR A 52 -10.20 9.28 3.05
C THR A 52 -9.98 10.77 2.79
N VAL A 53 -8.81 11.15 2.27
CA VAL A 53 -8.52 12.56 1.91
C VAL A 53 -9.44 13.04 0.78
N LEU A 54 -9.78 12.17 -0.17
CA LEU A 54 -10.77 12.45 -1.21
C LEU A 54 -12.17 12.65 -0.61
N VAL A 55 -12.58 11.80 0.34
CA VAL A 55 -13.86 11.98 1.05
C VAL A 55 -13.90 13.33 1.77
N GLN A 56 -12.81 13.69 2.46
CA GLN A 56 -12.71 15.00 3.12
C GLN A 56 -12.71 16.16 2.12
N LYS A 57 -12.11 16.01 0.93
CA LYS A 57 -12.17 17.01 -0.14
C LYS A 57 -13.61 17.22 -0.62
N ILE A 58 -14.35 16.13 -0.85
CA ILE A 58 -15.76 16.17 -1.26
C ILE A 58 -16.60 16.93 -0.23
N LEU A 59 -16.44 16.62 1.06
CA LEU A 59 -17.13 17.32 2.14
C LEU A 59 -16.75 18.81 2.23
N SER A 60 -15.47 19.13 2.04
CA SER A 60 -14.98 20.52 2.05
C SER A 60 -15.52 21.33 0.88
N ASP A 61 -15.54 20.76 -0.33
CA ASP A 61 -16.05 21.41 -1.54
C ASP A 61 -17.56 21.63 -1.48
N PHE A 62 -18.29 20.64 -0.96
CA PHE A 62 -19.70 20.74 -0.67
C PHE A 62 -19.96 21.88 0.33
N GLY A 63 -19.25 21.89 1.46
CA GLY A 63 -19.38 22.94 2.48
C GLY A 63 -18.93 24.33 2.02
N SER A 64 -18.13 24.42 0.97
CA SER A 64 -17.64 25.67 0.37
C SER A 64 -18.46 26.12 -0.85
N ASN A 65 -19.49 25.35 -1.24
CA ASN A 65 -20.32 25.56 -2.42
C ASN A 65 -19.50 25.66 -3.74
N GLN A 66 -18.36 24.96 -3.80
CA GLN A 66 -17.48 24.93 -4.98
C GLN A 66 -17.82 23.75 -5.92
N ALA A 67 -18.55 22.75 -5.44
CA ALA A 67 -19.07 21.65 -6.25
C ALA A 67 -20.43 22.01 -6.87
N HIS A 68 -20.74 21.46 -8.05
CA HIS A 68 -22.06 21.58 -8.68
C HIS A 68 -23.15 21.09 -7.71
N GLN A 69 -24.25 21.84 -7.60
CA GLN A 69 -25.36 21.67 -6.64
C GLN A 69 -26.24 20.44 -6.94
N THR A 70 -25.63 19.25 -7.00
CA THR A 70 -26.36 18.01 -7.25
C THR A 70 -27.09 17.50 -6.00
N PHE A 71 -26.49 17.70 -4.82
CA PHE A 71 -26.96 17.21 -3.52
C PHE A 71 -27.30 18.37 -2.58
N ASP A 72 -28.33 18.19 -1.76
CA ASP A 72 -28.70 19.11 -0.67
C ASP A 72 -28.03 18.70 0.64
N PHE A 73 -27.72 17.42 0.81
CA PHE A 73 -27.10 16.86 2.01
C PHE A 73 -26.00 15.86 1.66
N VAL A 74 -24.90 15.90 2.42
CA VAL A 74 -23.83 14.91 2.36
C VAL A 74 -23.54 14.42 3.78
N ILE A 75 -23.70 13.12 4.02
CA ILE A 75 -23.45 12.51 5.34
C ILE A 75 -22.34 11.48 5.23
N GLN A 76 -21.31 11.63 6.06
CA GLN A 76 -20.21 10.66 6.15
C GLN A 76 -20.38 9.72 7.34
N LEU A 77 -20.33 8.42 7.07
CA LEU A 77 -20.20 7.35 8.04
C LEU A 77 -18.85 6.66 7.82
N THR A 78 -18.09 6.41 8.88
CA THR A 78 -16.84 5.64 8.77
C THR A 78 -17.06 4.25 9.35
N PHE A 79 -16.55 3.21 8.68
CA PHE A 79 -16.74 1.85 9.17
C PHE A 79 -16.04 1.59 10.51
N ARG A 80 -15.01 2.38 10.85
CA ARG A 80 -14.43 2.40 12.20
C ARG A 80 -15.45 2.82 13.26
N ASP A 81 -16.23 3.87 13.01
CA ASP A 81 -17.28 4.32 13.92
C ASP A 81 -18.39 3.26 14.03
N LEU A 82 -18.72 2.59 12.92
CA LEU A 82 -19.73 1.53 12.88
C LEU A 82 -19.34 0.29 13.71
N ASN A 83 -18.05 0.02 13.87
CA ASN A 83 -17.56 -1.09 14.68
C ASN A 83 -17.82 -0.92 16.18
N LEU A 84 -18.11 0.30 16.65
CA LEU A 84 -18.43 0.62 18.04
C LEU A 84 -19.90 0.37 18.39
N ILE A 85 -20.68 -0.15 17.45
CA ILE A 85 -22.09 -0.44 17.66
C ILE A 85 -22.23 -1.93 17.99
N ASP A 86 -22.74 -2.23 19.18
CA ASP A 86 -22.87 -3.58 19.74
C ASP A 86 -24.33 -4.01 19.95
N ARG A 87 -25.28 -3.14 19.62
CA ARG A 87 -26.72 -3.39 19.71
C ARG A 87 -27.44 -3.07 18.41
N PRO A 88 -28.66 -3.61 18.22
CA PRO A 88 -29.54 -3.18 17.14
C PRO A 88 -29.72 -1.66 17.14
N ILE A 89 -29.70 -1.08 15.94
CA ILE A 89 -29.76 0.36 15.70
C ILE A 89 -30.59 0.63 14.45
N SER A 90 -31.30 1.75 14.42
CA SER A 90 -31.95 2.25 13.20
C SER A 90 -31.04 3.21 12.42
N LEU A 91 -31.30 3.40 11.12
CA LEU A 91 -30.54 4.37 10.34
C LEU A 91 -30.66 5.78 10.90
N ARG A 92 -31.84 6.17 11.38
CA ARG A 92 -32.05 7.47 12.02
C ARG A 92 -31.13 7.65 13.23
N GLU A 93 -31.11 6.68 14.13
CA GLU A 93 -30.26 6.75 15.32
C GLU A 93 -28.78 6.80 14.92
N LEU A 94 -28.39 6.01 13.92
CA LEU A 94 -27.04 5.98 13.38
C LEU A 94 -26.58 7.36 12.87
N LEU A 95 -27.41 8.03 12.06
CA LEU A 95 -27.10 9.35 11.51
C LEU A 95 -27.00 10.41 12.60
N LEU A 96 -27.87 10.36 13.62
CA LEU A 96 -27.91 11.33 14.71
C LEU A 96 -26.78 11.15 15.74
N ARG A 97 -26.23 9.94 15.90
CA ARG A 97 -25.12 9.68 16.83
C ARG A 97 -23.92 10.59 16.57
N LYS A 98 -23.55 10.76 15.29
CA LYS A 98 -22.44 11.64 14.87
C LYS A 98 -22.91 13.06 14.51
N ASN A 99 -24.18 13.20 14.11
CA ASN A 99 -24.74 14.46 13.61
C ASN A 99 -25.93 14.93 14.46
N GLY A 100 -25.79 14.94 15.79
CA GLY A 100 -26.90 15.28 16.70
C GLY A 100 -27.51 16.67 16.47
N HIS A 101 -26.77 17.59 15.86
CA HIS A 101 -27.28 18.90 15.44
C HIS A 101 -28.36 18.82 14.34
N LEU A 102 -28.43 17.72 13.59
CA LEU A 102 -29.43 17.46 12.55
C LEU A 102 -30.76 16.92 13.09
N ALA A 103 -30.92 16.74 14.40
CA ALA A 103 -32.12 16.14 14.99
C ALA A 103 -33.45 16.84 14.60
N ARG A 104 -33.40 18.14 14.28
CA ARG A 104 -34.58 18.90 13.83
C ARG A 104 -34.84 18.82 12.33
N GLU A 105 -33.84 18.45 11.54
CA GLU A 105 -33.88 18.46 10.08
C GLU A 105 -33.88 17.04 9.50
N ILE A 106 -33.60 16.02 10.31
CA ILE A 106 -33.44 14.64 9.86
C ILE A 106 -34.66 14.09 9.11
N ASP A 107 -35.88 14.45 9.50
CA ASP A 107 -37.09 14.05 8.78
C ASP A 107 -37.16 14.66 7.37
N ALA A 108 -36.70 15.91 7.22
CA ALA A 108 -36.61 16.58 5.93
C ALA A 108 -35.50 15.99 5.05
N ILE A 109 -34.40 15.53 5.67
CA ILE A 109 -33.30 14.87 4.98
C ILE A 109 -33.74 13.50 4.45
N LEU A 110 -34.35 12.68 5.31
CA LEU A 110 -34.78 11.32 4.96
C LEU A 110 -35.94 11.30 3.96
N SER A 111 -36.74 12.37 3.87
CA SER A 111 -37.81 12.50 2.87
C SER A 111 -37.36 13.03 1.50
N ARG A 112 -36.08 13.43 1.38
CA ARG A 112 -35.44 13.89 0.13
C ARG A 112 -34.18 13.09 -0.13
N ASP A 113 -34.32 11.78 -0.18
CA ASP A 113 -33.22 10.86 -0.43
C ASP A 113 -32.61 11.05 -1.83
N ASP A 114 -33.39 11.49 -2.82
CA ASP A 114 -32.92 11.86 -4.18
C ASP A 114 -31.83 12.95 -4.20
N LYS A 115 -31.73 13.76 -3.14
CA LYS A 115 -30.73 14.82 -2.94
C LYS A 115 -29.71 14.50 -1.84
N LEU A 116 -29.68 13.26 -1.37
CA LEU A 116 -28.79 12.82 -0.31
C LEU A 116 -27.62 12.00 -0.88
N LEU A 117 -26.41 12.38 -0.48
CA LEU A 117 -25.20 11.57 -0.66
C LEU A 117 -24.77 10.98 0.67
N ILE A 118 -24.74 9.65 0.77
CA ILE A 118 -24.15 8.95 1.92
C ILE A 118 -22.78 8.43 1.53
N VAL A 119 -21.76 8.85 2.29
CA VAL A 119 -20.38 8.40 2.12
C VAL A 119 -20.05 7.36 3.18
N LEU A 120 -19.76 6.14 2.75
CA LEU A 120 -19.31 5.01 3.58
C LEU A 120 -17.79 4.85 3.42
N ASP A 121 -17.03 5.39 4.39
CA ASP A 121 -15.57 5.46 4.31
C ASP A 121 -14.91 4.28 5.05
N GLY A 122 -14.12 3.48 4.32
CA GLY A 122 -13.25 2.43 4.86
C GLY A 122 -13.90 1.05 4.99
N PHE A 123 -14.60 0.54 3.96
CA PHE A 123 -15.28 -0.77 4.01
C PHE A 123 -14.37 -1.92 4.45
N ASP A 124 -13.10 -1.89 4.05
CA ASP A 124 -12.08 -2.86 4.47
C ASP A 124 -11.81 -2.90 5.98
N GLU A 125 -12.27 -1.89 6.72
CA GLU A 125 -12.08 -1.75 8.16
C GLU A 125 -13.33 -2.17 8.95
N PHE A 126 -14.42 -2.56 8.29
CA PHE A 126 -15.63 -3.03 8.96
C PHE A 126 -15.40 -4.42 9.55
N ARG A 127 -15.75 -4.67 10.82
CA ARG A 127 -15.54 -5.98 11.45
C ARG A 127 -16.35 -7.10 10.80
N HIS A 128 -17.49 -6.75 10.18
CA HIS A 128 -18.45 -7.67 9.57
C HIS A 128 -18.43 -7.64 8.04
N TYR A 129 -17.38 -7.09 7.40
CA TYR A 129 -17.33 -6.92 5.94
C TYR A 129 -17.55 -8.21 5.14
N LYS A 130 -17.24 -9.38 5.72
CA LYS A 130 -17.44 -10.69 5.08
C LYS A 130 -18.89 -11.19 5.13
N GLU A 131 -19.73 -10.59 5.95
CA GLU A 131 -21.11 -10.99 6.22
C GLU A 131 -22.11 -10.01 5.57
N CYS A 132 -21.65 -9.18 4.63
CA CYS A 132 -22.50 -8.17 3.98
C CYS A 132 -23.51 -8.73 2.97
N GLU A 133 -23.46 -10.03 2.65
CA GLU A 133 -24.53 -10.73 1.94
C GLU A 133 -25.62 -11.15 2.93
N VAL A 134 -26.64 -10.30 3.08
CA VAL A 134 -27.78 -10.54 3.97
C VAL A 134 -29.00 -10.99 3.17
N GLU A 135 -29.81 -11.88 3.75
CA GLU A 135 -31.08 -12.35 3.16
C GLU A 135 -32.28 -11.47 3.59
N GLU A 136 -32.16 -10.80 4.74
CA GLU A 136 -33.20 -9.92 5.29
C GLU A 136 -32.76 -8.46 5.17
N PHE A 137 -33.64 -7.64 4.57
CA PHE A 137 -33.40 -6.22 4.37
C PHE A 137 -34.26 -5.34 5.27
N VAL A 138 -33.69 -4.23 5.70
CA VAL A 138 -34.36 -3.10 6.34
C VAL A 138 -34.80 -2.14 5.24
N THR A 139 -36.07 -1.73 5.24
CA THR A 139 -36.60 -0.77 4.27
C THR A 139 -36.95 0.59 4.89
N GLU A 140 -37.19 0.61 6.21
CA GLU A 140 -37.63 1.82 6.93
C GLU A 140 -36.47 2.43 7.76
N PRO A 141 -36.25 3.76 7.70
CA PRO A 141 -35.17 4.42 8.46
C PRO A 141 -35.25 4.28 9.99
N ASP A 142 -36.46 4.02 10.50
CA ASP A 142 -36.78 3.90 11.92
C ASP A 142 -36.77 2.44 12.43
N GLN A 143 -36.66 1.45 11.54
CA GLN A 143 -36.60 0.05 11.91
C GLN A 143 -35.24 -0.29 12.52
N GLU A 144 -35.25 -0.90 13.72
CA GLU A 144 -34.04 -1.40 14.38
C GLU A 144 -33.61 -2.74 13.77
N ALA A 145 -32.32 -2.85 13.47
CA ALA A 145 -31.71 -4.08 12.97
C ALA A 145 -30.21 -4.13 13.34
N GLU A 146 -29.56 -5.25 13.03
CA GLU A 146 -28.11 -5.33 13.16
C GLU A 146 -27.41 -4.35 12.21
N VAL A 147 -26.29 -3.78 12.63
CA VAL A 147 -25.56 -2.74 11.86
C VAL A 147 -25.18 -3.24 10.47
N VAL A 148 -24.82 -4.53 10.35
CA VAL A 148 -24.51 -5.15 9.06
C VAL A 148 -25.74 -5.16 8.14
N GLN A 149 -26.94 -5.43 8.66
CA GLN A 149 -28.18 -5.42 7.89
C GLN A 149 -28.53 -4.01 7.42
N VAL A 150 -28.45 -3.00 8.31
CA VAL A 150 -28.72 -1.59 7.96
C VAL A 150 -27.80 -1.12 6.84
N ILE A 151 -26.49 -1.39 6.95
CA ILE A 151 -25.51 -0.94 5.95
C ILE A 151 -25.64 -1.74 4.65
N SER A 152 -25.86 -3.04 4.71
CA SER A 152 -26.09 -3.85 3.51
C SER A 152 -27.36 -3.43 2.77
N SER A 153 -28.46 -3.15 3.48
CA SER A 153 -29.69 -2.61 2.90
C SER A 153 -29.48 -1.26 2.24
N LEU A 154 -28.71 -0.36 2.87
CA LEU A 154 -28.36 0.94 2.29
C LEU A 154 -27.51 0.79 1.02
N MET A 155 -26.49 -0.07 1.05
CA MET A 155 -25.64 -0.33 -0.12
C MET A 155 -26.47 -0.91 -1.27
N GLN A 156 -27.36 -1.85 -0.99
CA GLN A 156 -28.21 -2.48 -2.00
C GLN A 156 -29.37 -1.58 -2.46
N GLY A 157 -29.65 -0.49 -1.74
CA GLY A 157 -30.72 0.47 -2.08
C GLY A 157 -32.11 0.01 -1.67
N GLU A 158 -32.19 -0.98 -0.79
CA GLU A 158 -33.44 -1.38 -0.13
C GLU A 158 -33.84 -0.36 0.95
N LEU A 159 -32.84 0.35 1.49
CA LEU A 159 -33.00 1.45 2.44
C LEU A 159 -32.52 2.76 1.78
N LEU A 160 -33.40 3.76 1.67
CA LEU A 160 -33.18 5.01 0.93
C LEU A 160 -32.83 4.75 -0.56
N PRO A 161 -33.79 4.26 -1.36
CA PRO A 161 -33.54 3.78 -2.72
C PRO A 161 -33.02 4.85 -3.68
N GLU A 162 -33.40 6.12 -3.48
CA GLU A 162 -33.00 7.23 -4.35
C GLU A 162 -31.71 7.92 -3.85
N ALA A 163 -31.14 7.49 -2.72
CA ALA A 163 -29.90 8.05 -2.21
C ALA A 163 -28.69 7.62 -3.05
N SER A 164 -27.79 8.57 -3.30
CA SER A 164 -26.49 8.26 -3.87
C SER A 164 -25.55 7.76 -2.77
N VAL A 165 -24.77 6.71 -3.06
CA VAL A 165 -23.86 6.09 -2.09
C VAL A 165 -22.43 6.09 -2.62
N LEU A 166 -21.48 6.62 -1.85
CA LEU A 166 -20.06 6.56 -2.16
C LEU A 166 -19.36 5.65 -1.16
N ILE A 167 -18.79 4.55 -1.61
CA ILE A 167 -18.08 3.59 -0.77
C ILE A 167 -16.59 3.71 -1.04
N THR A 168 -15.75 3.77 0.00
CA THR A 168 -14.30 3.64 -0.15
C THR A 168 -13.83 2.30 0.39
N SER A 169 -12.93 1.62 -0.33
CA SER A 169 -12.41 0.31 0.09
C SER A 169 -11.03 -0.01 -0.48
N ARG A 170 -10.24 -0.84 0.19
CA ARG A 170 -9.07 -1.49 -0.42
C ARG A 170 -9.47 -2.61 -1.38
N PRO A 171 -8.68 -2.90 -2.42
CA PRO A 171 -8.95 -4.00 -3.35
C PRO A 171 -9.24 -5.36 -2.68
N THR A 172 -8.61 -5.62 -1.54
CA THR A 172 -8.74 -6.87 -0.78
C THR A 172 -10.14 -7.15 -0.23
N ALA A 173 -10.95 -6.10 0.01
CA ALA A 173 -12.29 -6.26 0.58
C ALA A 173 -13.41 -6.11 -0.47
N ILE A 174 -13.07 -5.78 -1.72
CA ILE A 174 -14.07 -5.51 -2.77
C ILE A 174 -14.87 -6.76 -3.13
N SER A 175 -14.26 -7.95 -3.06
CA SER A 175 -14.95 -9.22 -3.35
C SER A 175 -16.10 -9.52 -2.39
N HIS A 176 -16.17 -8.83 -1.25
CA HIS A 176 -17.25 -8.96 -0.27
C HIS A 176 -18.32 -7.87 -0.40
N ILE A 177 -18.15 -6.94 -1.34
CA ILE A 177 -19.17 -5.95 -1.67
C ILE A 177 -20.17 -6.62 -2.63
N PRO A 178 -21.49 -6.61 -2.34
CA PRO A 178 -22.49 -7.26 -3.18
C PRO A 178 -22.41 -6.82 -4.65
N ILE A 179 -22.42 -7.79 -5.58
CA ILE A 179 -22.10 -7.58 -7.01
C ILE A 179 -23.10 -6.62 -7.71
N ASN A 180 -24.30 -6.44 -7.15
CA ASN A 180 -25.35 -5.60 -7.71
C ASN A 180 -25.47 -4.20 -7.07
N CYS A 181 -24.58 -3.85 -6.13
CA CYS A 181 -24.72 -2.58 -5.40
C CYS A 181 -23.91 -1.41 -5.97
N ILE A 182 -23.11 -1.61 -7.02
CA ILE A 182 -22.20 -0.58 -7.55
C ILE A 182 -22.50 -0.28 -9.02
N ASP A 183 -22.81 0.98 -9.32
CA ASP A 183 -23.04 1.48 -10.69
C ASP A 183 -21.76 1.98 -11.36
N SER A 184 -20.81 2.51 -10.56
CA SER A 184 -19.56 3.05 -11.07
C SER A 184 -18.37 2.69 -10.21
N PHE A 185 -17.28 2.32 -10.87
CA PHE A 185 -16.03 1.94 -10.22
C PHE A 185 -14.93 2.94 -10.53
N VAL A 186 -14.25 3.38 -9.47
CA VAL A 186 -13.24 4.44 -9.53
C VAL A 186 -11.97 3.96 -8.84
N ILE A 187 -10.83 4.03 -9.52
CA ILE A 187 -9.52 3.64 -8.98
C ILE A 187 -8.69 4.90 -8.77
N ILE A 188 -8.20 5.10 -7.55
CA ILE A 188 -7.19 6.11 -7.24
C ILE A 188 -5.81 5.52 -7.53
N THR A 189 -5.09 6.14 -8.45
CA THR A 189 -3.76 5.68 -8.90
C THR A 189 -2.60 6.41 -8.23
N GLY A 190 -2.89 7.46 -7.45
CA GLY A 190 -1.90 8.23 -6.69
C GLY A 190 -1.53 9.54 -7.37
N PHE A 191 -0.29 9.99 -7.17
CA PHE A 191 0.25 11.22 -7.75
C PHE A 191 1.05 10.96 -9.02
N SER A 192 0.84 11.77 -10.04
CA SER A 192 1.78 11.97 -11.15
C SER A 192 3.07 12.65 -10.69
N LEU A 193 4.11 12.61 -11.53
CA LEU A 193 5.35 13.35 -11.28
C LEU A 193 5.12 14.85 -11.03
N ALA A 194 4.15 15.45 -11.74
CA ALA A 194 3.78 16.85 -11.55
C ALA A 194 3.11 17.11 -10.20
N GLU A 195 2.23 16.21 -9.75
CA GLU A 195 1.57 16.28 -8.44
C GLU A 195 2.57 16.02 -7.29
N ILE A 196 3.53 15.11 -7.46
CA ILE A 196 4.63 14.93 -6.49
C ILE A 196 5.40 16.25 -6.36
N ARG A 197 5.74 16.92 -7.47
CA ARG A 197 6.44 18.21 -7.42
C ARG A 197 5.61 19.29 -6.73
N ASP A 198 4.32 19.39 -7.05
CA ASP A 198 3.40 20.34 -6.42
C ASP A 198 3.28 20.09 -4.90
N PHE A 199 3.24 18.82 -4.48
CA PHE A 199 3.25 18.45 -3.08
C PHE A 199 4.50 18.98 -2.36
N PHE A 200 5.69 18.82 -2.95
CA PHE A 200 6.94 19.29 -2.35
C PHE A 200 6.99 20.82 -2.26
N ILE A 201 6.48 21.53 -3.27
CA ILE A 201 6.39 22.99 -3.26
C ILE A 201 5.47 23.47 -2.13
N ARG A 202 4.31 22.83 -1.95
CA ARG A 202 3.36 23.17 -0.89
C ARG A 202 3.88 22.81 0.50
N TYR A 203 4.63 21.73 0.63
CA TYR A 203 5.17 21.27 1.91
C TYR A 203 6.30 22.18 2.41
N PHE A 204 7.32 22.44 1.59
CA PHE A 204 8.50 23.20 2.03
C PHE A 204 8.27 24.72 2.03
N VAL A 205 7.25 25.22 1.32
CA VAL A 205 6.89 26.64 1.16
C VAL A 205 7.95 27.48 0.43
N GLU A 206 9.24 27.30 0.74
CA GLU A 206 10.39 27.91 0.06
C GLU A 206 10.68 27.21 -1.28
N PRO A 207 10.51 27.89 -2.43
CA PRO A 207 10.62 27.25 -3.75
C PRO A 207 12.00 26.64 -4.04
N ALA A 208 13.07 27.29 -3.59
CA ALA A 208 14.44 26.82 -3.83
C ALA A 208 14.76 25.55 -3.02
N LEU A 209 14.27 25.46 -1.78
CA LEU A 209 14.39 24.27 -0.95
C LEU A 209 13.53 23.13 -1.52
N ALA A 210 12.26 23.41 -1.85
CA ALA A 210 11.34 22.44 -2.45
C ALA A 210 11.93 21.80 -3.72
N GLU A 211 12.48 22.60 -4.63
CA GLU A 211 13.06 22.10 -5.88
C GLU A 211 14.34 21.28 -5.64
N ARG A 212 15.14 21.61 -4.62
CA ARG A 212 16.30 20.78 -4.25
C ARG A 212 15.86 19.43 -3.66
N MET A 213 14.86 19.44 -2.79
CA MET A 213 14.34 18.23 -2.16
C MET A 213 13.62 17.32 -3.16
N PHE A 214 12.84 17.90 -4.07
CA PHE A 214 12.22 17.17 -5.17
C PHE A 214 13.27 16.50 -6.08
N ARG A 215 14.33 17.23 -6.46
CA ARG A 215 15.43 16.64 -7.25
C ARG A 215 16.13 15.48 -6.53
N CYS A 216 16.27 15.54 -5.21
CA CYS A 216 16.82 14.42 -4.44
C CYS A 216 15.96 13.17 -4.59
N VAL A 217 14.64 13.30 -4.48
CA VAL A 217 13.68 12.21 -4.70
C VAL A 217 13.68 11.72 -6.14
N GLU A 218 13.69 12.63 -7.12
CA GLU A 218 13.68 12.30 -8.55
C GLU A 218 14.90 11.46 -8.96
N THR A 219 16.08 11.76 -8.38
CA THR A 219 17.31 11.01 -8.67
C THR A 219 17.37 9.62 -8.03
N ASN A 220 16.50 9.31 -7.05
CA ASN A 220 16.47 8.02 -6.38
C ASN A 220 15.19 7.27 -6.78
N SER A 221 15.36 6.19 -7.56
CA SER A 221 14.23 5.41 -8.09
C SER A 221 13.31 4.84 -7.01
N LEU A 222 13.84 4.40 -5.87
CA LEU A 222 13.02 3.92 -4.75
C LEU A 222 12.17 5.05 -4.17
N MET A 223 12.80 6.19 -3.85
CA MET A 223 12.08 7.35 -3.29
C MET A 223 10.97 7.81 -4.24
N LEU A 224 11.30 7.97 -5.53
CA LEU A 224 10.33 8.39 -6.53
C LEU A 224 9.17 7.41 -6.67
N THR A 225 9.47 6.10 -6.70
CA THR A 225 8.44 5.04 -6.80
C THR A 225 7.49 5.06 -5.60
N LEU A 226 8.00 5.32 -4.39
CA LEU A 226 7.16 5.43 -3.20
C LEU A 226 6.31 6.70 -3.20
N CYS A 227 6.85 7.83 -3.68
CA CYS A 227 6.14 9.12 -3.74
C CYS A 227 4.92 9.14 -4.65
N TYR A 228 4.70 8.15 -5.52
CA TYR A 228 3.41 7.98 -6.20
C TYR A 228 2.25 7.82 -5.19
N ILE A 229 2.54 7.30 -4.00
CA ILE A 229 1.58 7.22 -2.90
C ILE A 229 1.73 8.49 -2.02
N PRO A 230 0.68 9.32 -1.88
CA PRO A 230 0.75 10.59 -1.13
C PRO A 230 1.28 10.47 0.30
N ALA A 231 0.94 9.39 1.01
CA ALA A 231 1.46 9.15 2.36
C ALA A 231 2.99 9.08 2.41
N PHE A 232 3.63 8.56 1.36
CA PHE A 232 5.09 8.49 1.26
C PHE A 232 5.71 9.82 0.87
N CYS A 233 5.05 10.68 0.09
CA CYS A 233 5.52 12.06 -0.11
C CYS A 233 5.73 12.78 1.22
N TYR A 234 4.77 12.63 2.15
CA TYR A 234 4.90 13.19 3.49
C TYR A 234 6.10 12.61 4.25
N ILE A 235 6.25 11.28 4.24
CA ILE A 235 7.39 10.59 4.90
C ILE A 235 8.72 11.10 4.33
N MET A 236 8.85 11.19 3.01
CA MET A 236 10.06 11.70 2.35
C MET A 236 10.33 13.15 2.72
N CYS A 237 9.31 14.01 2.69
CA CYS A 237 9.46 15.39 3.11
C CYS A 237 9.91 15.51 4.57
N SER A 238 9.37 14.70 5.48
CA SER A 238 9.80 14.68 6.89
C SER A 238 11.25 14.24 7.06
N ILE A 239 11.68 13.20 6.33
CA ILE A 239 13.08 12.76 6.32
C ILE A 239 13.98 13.90 5.85
N LEU A 240 13.66 14.48 4.70
CA LEU A 240 14.43 15.55 4.05
C LEU A 240 14.43 16.86 4.86
N SER A 241 13.38 17.16 5.62
CA SER A 241 13.30 18.35 6.47
C SER A 241 14.21 18.29 7.70
N SER A 242 14.43 17.09 8.24
CA SER A 242 15.32 16.88 9.40
C SER A 242 16.82 16.95 9.06
N SER A 243 17.16 17.33 7.83
CA SER A 243 18.47 17.16 7.20
C SER A 243 19.38 18.38 7.28
N ASP A 244 19.53 19.01 8.45
CA ASP A 244 20.65 19.94 8.71
C ASP A 244 22.02 19.24 8.73
N GLY A 245 22.02 17.92 8.53
CA GLY A 245 23.18 17.16 8.10
C GLY A 245 22.69 15.82 7.57
N PHE A 246 22.85 15.57 6.28
CA PHE A 246 22.71 14.25 5.68
C PHE A 246 23.38 13.23 6.61
N SER A 247 22.60 12.39 7.30
CA SER A 247 23.13 11.07 7.67
C SER A 247 23.59 10.46 6.35
N SER A 248 24.86 10.10 6.26
CA SER A 248 25.70 10.07 5.05
C SER A 248 25.27 9.15 3.89
N GLN A 249 24.08 8.55 3.91
CA GLN A 249 23.64 7.61 2.90
C GLN A 249 22.15 7.79 2.56
N THR A 250 21.90 8.00 1.27
CA THR A 250 20.56 7.99 0.67
C THR A 250 19.91 6.60 0.88
N PRO A 251 18.64 6.53 1.32
CA PRO A 251 17.86 5.30 1.39
C PRO A 251 17.96 4.44 0.13
N ARG A 252 18.23 3.15 0.32
CA ARG A 252 18.28 2.13 -0.74
C ARG A 252 17.17 1.11 -0.62
N THR A 253 16.59 0.97 0.57
CA THR A 253 15.55 -0.02 0.86
C THR A 253 14.38 0.59 1.63
N MET A 254 13.27 -0.13 1.70
CA MET A 254 12.10 0.32 2.45
C MET A 254 12.44 0.51 3.92
N THR A 255 13.20 -0.41 4.51
CA THR A 255 13.58 -0.29 5.91
C THR A 255 14.44 0.94 6.20
N ASP A 256 15.27 1.39 5.26
CA ASP A 256 16.03 2.63 5.43
C ASP A 256 15.11 3.83 5.52
N VAL A 257 14.11 3.91 4.63
CA VAL A 257 13.11 4.99 4.61
C VAL A 257 12.41 5.06 5.96
N TYR A 258 11.93 3.93 6.48
CA TYR A 258 11.23 3.88 7.76
C TYR A 258 12.16 4.14 8.95
N SER A 259 13.39 3.63 8.93
CA SER A 259 14.38 3.86 9.99
C SER A 259 14.80 5.33 10.04
N GLN A 260 15.03 5.96 8.90
CA GLN A 260 15.33 7.39 8.80
C GLN A 260 14.12 8.24 9.19
N TYR A 261 12.91 7.85 8.79
CA TYR A 261 11.67 8.52 9.21
C TYR A 261 11.50 8.49 10.73
N LEU A 262 11.71 7.32 11.35
CA LEU A 262 11.68 7.18 12.81
C LEU A 262 12.68 8.12 13.50
N VAL A 263 13.93 8.16 13.00
CA VAL A 263 14.96 9.07 13.53
C VAL A 263 14.58 10.54 13.32
N ALA A 264 14.06 10.90 12.15
CA ALA A 264 13.62 12.27 11.83
C ALA A 264 12.53 12.74 12.79
N LEU A 265 11.52 11.90 13.03
CA LEU A 265 10.43 12.20 13.95
C LEU A 265 10.90 12.33 15.41
N LEU A 266 11.75 11.41 15.87
CA LEU A 266 12.26 11.48 17.24
C LEU A 266 13.15 12.72 17.46
N ARG A 267 13.86 13.18 16.42
CA ARG A 267 14.63 14.44 16.45
C ARG A 267 13.75 15.67 16.50
N SER A 268 12.72 15.76 15.65
CA SER A 268 11.81 16.91 15.67
C SER A 268 11.12 17.06 17.03
N HIS A 269 10.81 15.94 17.70
CA HIS A 269 10.25 15.92 19.05
C HIS A 269 11.26 16.21 20.17
N THR A 270 12.56 15.97 19.97
CA THR A 270 13.60 16.31 20.97
C THR A 270 14.11 17.74 20.83
N GLN A 271 14.06 18.32 19.63
CA GLN A 271 14.42 19.73 19.41
C GLN A 271 13.36 20.71 19.96
N SER A 272 12.07 20.35 19.91
CA SER A 272 11.00 21.13 20.56
C SER A 272 11.11 21.20 22.09
N ARG A 273 11.94 20.34 22.72
CA ARG A 273 12.24 20.36 24.17
C ARG A 273 13.32 21.37 24.58
N LEU A 274 14.10 21.91 23.64
CA LEU A 274 15.22 22.83 23.93
C LEU A 274 14.81 24.30 24.00
N GLU A 275 13.55 24.65 23.75
CA GLU A 275 13.00 25.96 24.14
C GLU A 275 12.65 25.96 25.64
N PRO A 276 13.10 26.95 26.43
CA PRO A 276 13.03 26.86 27.87
C PRO A 276 11.64 27.25 28.38
N LEU A 277 10.78 26.29 28.74
CA LEU A 277 9.61 26.63 29.55
C LEU A 277 9.24 25.60 30.64
N LYS A 278 9.37 26.12 31.88
CA LYS A 278 8.43 26.09 33.01
C LYS A 278 7.80 24.74 33.40
N THR A 279 8.31 24.23 34.53
CA THR A 279 7.64 23.47 35.60
C THR A 279 6.39 22.64 35.28
N GLY A 280 6.54 21.32 35.40
CA GLY A 280 5.83 20.54 36.41
C GLY A 280 4.60 19.71 35.97
N ALA A 281 4.81 18.39 35.83
CA ALA A 281 3.86 17.29 36.01
C ALA A 281 2.62 17.14 35.09
N GLU A 282 2.13 18.17 34.39
CA GLU A 282 1.06 18.01 33.36
C GLU A 282 1.62 17.68 31.96
N ILE A 283 2.93 17.76 31.82
CA ILE A 283 3.65 17.65 30.54
C ILE A 283 3.91 16.18 30.15
N GLU A 284 4.13 15.26 31.10
CA GLU A 284 4.45 13.85 30.77
C GLU A 284 3.31 13.10 30.07
N THR A 285 2.06 13.46 30.36
CA THR A 285 0.87 12.91 29.69
C THR A 285 0.61 13.57 28.34
N GLN A 286 0.83 14.88 28.15
CA GLN A 286 0.73 15.49 26.81
C GLN A 286 1.89 15.06 25.87
N GLU A 287 3.08 14.84 26.41
CA GLU A 287 4.28 14.51 25.63
C GLU A 287 4.30 13.08 25.07
N LYS A 288 3.82 12.08 25.81
CA LYS A 288 3.64 10.72 25.28
C LYS A 288 2.65 10.70 24.11
N PHE A 289 1.65 11.58 24.11
CA PHE A 289 0.62 11.63 23.07
C PHE A 289 1.12 12.29 21.77
N SER A 290 2.16 13.14 21.80
CA SER A 290 2.69 13.82 20.61
C SER A 290 3.45 12.87 19.66
N VAL A 291 4.27 11.96 20.20
CA VAL A 291 4.93 10.92 19.38
C VAL A 291 3.93 9.87 18.91
N VAL A 292 2.99 9.48 19.79
CA VAL A 292 1.96 8.48 19.48
C VAL A 292 1.02 8.97 18.37
N SER A 293 0.59 10.24 18.40
CA SER A 293 -0.22 10.86 17.32
C SER A 293 0.51 10.97 15.98
N THR A 294 1.84 10.85 15.96
CA THR A 294 2.62 10.86 14.71
C THR A 294 2.47 9.56 13.93
N PHE A 295 2.23 8.43 14.61
CA PHE A 295 2.13 7.09 14.00
C PHE A 295 0.72 6.50 14.06
N LEU A 296 -0.07 6.91 15.06
CA LEU A 296 -1.44 6.47 15.28
C LEU A 296 -2.44 7.57 14.92
N ASP A 297 -3.42 7.21 14.11
CA ASP A 297 -4.64 7.99 13.94
C ASP A 297 -5.51 7.82 15.19
N LYS A 298 -6.01 8.95 15.71
CA LYS A 298 -6.95 8.99 16.81
C LYS A 298 -8.35 9.21 16.26
N THR A 299 -9.25 8.28 16.51
CA THR A 299 -10.69 8.41 16.21
C THR A 299 -11.41 8.60 17.54
N SER A 300 -11.98 9.79 17.76
CA SER A 300 -12.76 10.10 18.95
C SER A 300 -14.24 9.97 18.63
N VAL A 301 -14.94 9.07 19.31
CA VAL A 301 -16.38 8.91 19.18
C VAL A 301 -17.06 9.46 20.43
N GLN A 302 -17.97 10.40 20.23
CA GLN A 302 -18.79 10.96 21.29
C GLN A 302 -20.07 10.13 21.41
N GLU A 303 -20.22 9.49 22.55
CA GLU A 303 -21.51 8.94 23.00
C GLU A 303 -22.13 9.85 24.04
N GLN A 304 -23.42 9.63 24.35
CA GLN A 304 -24.12 10.38 25.39
C GLN A 304 -23.48 10.17 26.76
N GLY A 305 -22.51 11.02 27.11
CA GLY A 305 -21.82 11.05 28.40
C GLY A 305 -20.38 10.50 28.41
N CYS A 306 -19.86 9.93 27.32
CA CYS A 306 -18.49 9.41 27.23
C CYS A 306 -17.84 9.77 25.88
N THR A 307 -16.55 10.09 25.89
CA THR A 307 -15.73 10.17 24.67
C THR A 307 -14.77 9.00 24.68
N GLU A 308 -14.94 8.07 23.75
CA GLU A 308 -14.00 6.96 23.56
C GLU A 308 -12.99 7.32 22.46
N ASP A 309 -11.71 7.10 22.76
CA ASP A 309 -10.60 7.36 21.86
C ASP A 309 -10.03 6.03 21.35
N VAL A 310 -10.22 5.73 20.07
CA VAL A 310 -9.65 4.56 19.40
C VAL A 310 -8.40 4.98 18.63
N TYR A 311 -7.31 4.24 18.81
CA TYR A 311 -6.04 4.47 18.11
C TYR A 311 -5.78 3.36 17.10
N SER A 312 -5.41 3.73 15.87
CA SER A 312 -5.03 2.79 14.82
C SER A 312 -3.79 3.28 14.08
N PHE A 313 -2.97 2.37 13.55
CA PHE A 313 -1.83 2.80 12.73
C PHE A 313 -2.33 3.49 11.45
N THR A 314 -1.69 4.61 11.12
CA THR A 314 -1.96 5.39 9.89
C THR A 314 -1.84 4.57 8.60
N HIS A 315 -1.02 3.51 8.62
CA HIS A 315 -0.81 2.63 7.48
C HIS A 315 -0.37 1.24 7.94
N PHE A 316 -0.79 0.20 7.21
CA PHE A 316 -0.40 -1.19 7.53
C PHE A 316 1.12 -1.40 7.49
N THR A 317 1.81 -0.75 6.54
CA THR A 317 3.29 -0.79 6.49
C THR A 317 3.94 -0.16 7.74
N VAL A 318 3.33 0.85 8.36
CA VAL A 318 3.81 1.45 9.61
C VAL A 318 3.63 0.44 10.74
N GLN A 319 2.47 -0.22 10.80
CA GLN A 319 2.19 -1.28 11.76
C GLN A 319 3.20 -2.43 11.66
N GLU A 320 3.44 -2.95 10.46
CA GLU A 320 4.40 -4.04 10.24
C GLU A 320 5.84 -3.62 10.54
N PHE A 321 6.22 -2.38 10.20
CA PHE A 321 7.52 -1.84 10.57
C PHE A 321 7.69 -1.81 12.09
N PHE A 322 6.71 -1.30 12.85
CA PHE A 322 6.79 -1.30 14.32
C PHE A 322 6.72 -2.68 14.93
N ALA A 323 5.97 -3.61 14.33
CA ALA A 323 5.98 -5.01 14.76
C ALA A 323 7.38 -5.63 14.56
N ALA A 324 8.00 -5.40 13.41
CA ALA A 324 9.35 -5.87 13.12
C ALA A 324 10.40 -5.20 14.03
N LEU A 325 10.25 -3.90 14.30
CA LEU A 325 11.09 -3.16 15.23
C LEU A 325 10.96 -3.71 16.65
N TYR A 326 9.74 -3.94 17.11
CA TYR A 326 9.48 -4.53 18.42
C TYR A 326 10.11 -5.93 18.53
N TYR A 327 9.97 -6.75 17.48
CA TYR A 327 10.60 -8.07 17.43
C TYR A 327 12.13 -7.97 17.44
N ALA A 328 12.71 -7.06 16.66
CA ALA A 328 14.14 -6.82 16.65
C ALA A 328 14.63 -6.40 18.06
N LEU A 329 13.91 -5.53 18.76
CA LEU A 329 14.34 -5.00 20.05
C LEU A 329 14.06 -5.90 21.26
N GLY A 330 13.08 -6.80 21.19
CA GLY A 330 12.64 -7.56 22.37
C GLY A 330 13.40 -8.86 22.57
N ASP A 331 14.11 -9.03 23.69
CA ASP A 331 14.97 -10.21 23.99
C ASP A 331 14.23 -11.56 24.14
N GLN A 332 12.91 -11.60 24.28
CA GLN A 332 12.15 -12.83 24.65
C GLN A 332 11.24 -13.44 23.58
N ILE A 333 11.13 -12.86 22.38
CA ILE A 333 10.16 -13.31 21.36
C ILE A 333 10.84 -14.28 20.39
N SER A 334 10.36 -15.52 20.28
CA SER A 334 10.82 -16.51 19.29
C SER A 334 10.01 -16.39 17.99
N LEU A 335 10.66 -16.51 16.82
CA LEU A 335 10.02 -16.60 15.50
C LEU A 335 9.00 -17.75 15.44
N ASP A 336 9.24 -18.83 16.18
CA ASP A 336 8.38 -20.02 16.22
C ASP A 336 6.95 -19.68 16.70
N ILE A 337 6.75 -18.60 17.47
CA ILE A 337 5.42 -18.16 17.92
C ILE A 337 4.63 -17.50 16.78
N LEU A 338 5.31 -16.80 15.85
CA LEU A 338 4.68 -16.23 14.66
C LEU A 338 4.35 -17.32 13.64
N GLU A 339 5.24 -18.29 13.45
CA GLU A 339 5.03 -19.41 12.53
C GLU A 339 3.99 -20.42 13.06
N SER A 340 3.93 -20.65 14.38
CA SER A 340 2.92 -21.54 15.00
C SER A 340 1.53 -20.91 15.11
N LYS A 341 1.43 -19.58 15.25
CA LYS A 341 0.13 -18.86 15.20
C LYS A 341 -0.40 -18.67 13.77
N ALA A 342 0.47 -18.71 12.76
CA ALA A 342 0.09 -18.82 11.35
C ALA A 342 -0.33 -20.26 10.94
N GLY A 343 -0.62 -21.12 11.93
CA GLY A 343 -0.95 -22.53 11.74
C GLY A 343 -2.35 -22.76 11.16
N SER A 344 -2.42 -22.92 9.83
CA SER A 344 -3.10 -24.03 9.13
C SER A 344 -3.11 -23.72 7.61
N SER A 345 -2.21 -24.37 6.87
CA SER A 345 -2.25 -24.81 5.45
C SER A 345 -2.92 -24.00 4.31
N HIS A 346 -3.47 -22.80 4.51
CA HIS A 346 -3.95 -21.89 3.46
C HIS A 346 -3.45 -20.45 3.65
N GLU A 347 -3.05 -20.03 4.86
CA GLU A 347 -2.56 -18.67 5.12
C GLU A 347 -1.04 -18.50 4.90
N LEU A 348 -0.29 -19.60 4.83
CA LEU A 348 1.14 -19.59 4.45
C LEU A 348 1.35 -19.26 2.96
N SER A 349 0.31 -19.32 2.13
CA SER A 349 0.38 -18.97 0.69
C SER A 349 0.00 -17.52 0.37
N THR A 350 -0.40 -16.69 1.36
CA THR A 350 -0.95 -15.35 1.10
C THR A 350 0.03 -14.20 1.31
N GLY A 351 1.31 -14.46 1.61
CA GLY A 351 2.32 -13.41 1.78
C GLY A 351 2.06 -12.45 2.95
N TYR A 352 1.17 -12.82 3.88
CA TYR A 352 0.68 -11.93 4.95
C TYR A 352 1.78 -11.36 5.87
N LEU A 353 2.93 -12.03 5.98
CA LEU A 353 4.07 -11.60 6.81
C LEU A 353 5.28 -11.16 5.97
N ASP A 354 5.14 -11.02 4.66
CA ASP A 354 6.26 -10.72 3.78
C ASP A 354 6.89 -9.37 4.14
N LEU A 355 6.08 -8.33 4.29
CA LEU A 355 6.59 -7.00 4.57
C LEU A 355 7.18 -6.91 6.00
N PHE A 356 6.55 -7.54 7.00
CA PHE A 356 7.18 -7.76 8.30
C PHE A 356 8.57 -8.42 8.19
N GLN A 357 8.71 -9.50 7.42
CA GLN A 357 9.99 -10.19 7.26
C GLN A 357 11.05 -9.31 6.58
N ARG A 358 10.65 -8.53 5.57
CA ARG A 358 11.52 -7.57 4.88
C ARG A 358 12.02 -6.49 5.84
N PHE A 359 11.13 -5.88 6.62
CA PHE A 359 11.50 -4.91 7.65
C PHE A 359 12.42 -5.51 8.71
N LEU A 360 12.11 -6.73 9.18
CA LEU A 360 12.96 -7.42 10.14
C LEU A 360 14.37 -7.65 9.58
N SER A 361 14.48 -8.11 8.33
CA SER A 361 15.77 -8.27 7.65
C SER A 361 16.54 -6.95 7.63
N GLY A 362 15.91 -5.87 7.16
CA GLY A 362 16.54 -4.57 7.04
C GLY A 362 16.93 -3.97 8.38
N LEU A 363 16.14 -4.17 9.45
CA LEU A 363 16.44 -3.69 10.80
C LEU A 363 17.62 -4.43 11.43
N LEU A 364 17.78 -5.71 11.09
CA LEU A 364 18.92 -6.53 11.50
C LEU A 364 20.16 -6.33 10.63
N ALA A 365 20.08 -5.57 9.53
CA ALA A 365 21.25 -5.22 8.72
C ALA A 365 22.18 -4.24 9.47
N GLU A 366 23.50 -4.38 9.29
CA GLU A 366 24.51 -3.59 10.02
C GLU A 366 24.30 -2.07 9.88
N ARG A 367 23.91 -1.60 8.69
CA ARG A 367 23.67 -0.18 8.40
C ARG A 367 22.51 0.43 9.19
N ASN A 368 21.43 -0.32 9.38
CA ASN A 368 20.27 0.17 10.14
C ASN A 368 20.49 -0.03 11.63
N GLN A 369 21.14 -1.11 12.05
CA GLN A 369 21.59 -1.24 13.43
C GLN A 369 22.51 -0.08 13.82
N SER A 370 23.52 0.26 13.00
CA SER A 370 24.42 1.38 13.30
C SER A 370 23.71 2.73 13.30
N LEU A 371 22.77 2.98 12.38
CA LEU A 371 21.92 4.18 12.37
C LEU A 371 21.09 4.30 13.66
N LEU A 372 20.39 3.23 14.03
CA LEU A 372 19.52 3.19 15.20
C LEU A 372 20.34 3.24 16.50
N SER A 373 21.48 2.56 16.59
CA SER A 373 22.40 2.67 17.73
C SER A 373 22.91 4.09 17.90
N ARG A 374 23.28 4.77 16.80
CA ARG A 374 23.79 6.15 16.84
C ARG A 374 22.76 7.16 17.33
N HIS A 375 21.49 6.98 16.98
CA HIS A 375 20.45 7.98 17.26
C HIS A 375 19.53 7.63 18.42
N LEU A 376 19.34 6.35 18.70
CA LEU A 376 18.40 5.84 19.71
C LEU A 376 19.10 5.11 20.86
N GLN A 377 20.43 5.02 20.84
CA GLN A 377 21.23 4.29 21.85
C GLN A 377 20.83 2.82 22.00
N LEU A 378 20.28 2.22 20.93
CA LEU A 378 19.93 0.81 20.89
C LEU A 378 21.21 -0.03 20.71
N GLY A 379 21.40 -1.06 21.53
CA GLY A 379 22.55 -1.96 21.42
C GLY A 379 22.55 -2.78 20.12
N ARG A 380 23.71 -3.36 19.76
CA ARG A 380 23.78 -4.34 18.65
C ARG A 380 22.87 -5.52 18.96
N ASN A 381 22.14 -5.98 17.95
CA ASN A 381 21.19 -7.06 18.11
C ASN A 381 21.90 -8.41 18.05
N SER A 382 21.87 -9.17 19.15
CA SER A 382 22.47 -10.51 19.24
C SER A 382 21.84 -11.52 18.27
N ARG A 383 20.64 -11.26 17.75
CA ARG A 383 19.93 -12.14 16.81
C ARG A 383 20.34 -11.97 15.36
N ALA A 384 21.06 -10.90 15.03
CA ALA A 384 21.34 -10.56 13.63
C ALA A 384 22.10 -11.68 12.91
N GLU A 385 23.13 -12.25 13.55
CA GLU A 385 23.92 -13.35 12.98
C GLU A 385 23.07 -14.62 12.77
N GLY A 386 22.25 -14.97 13.76
CA GLY A 386 21.37 -16.14 13.68
C GLY A 386 20.30 -16.00 12.60
N TYR A 387 19.67 -14.83 12.51
CA TYR A 387 18.71 -14.51 11.46
C TYR A 387 19.35 -14.57 10.07
N LEU A 388 20.52 -13.93 9.90
CA LEU A 388 21.23 -13.89 8.62
C LEU A 388 21.61 -15.30 8.15
N SER A 389 22.15 -16.13 9.04
CA SER A 389 22.45 -17.53 8.75
C SER A 389 21.20 -18.31 8.32
N GLY A 390 20.07 -18.09 9.01
CA GLY A 390 18.78 -18.66 8.64
C GLY A 390 18.28 -18.22 7.25
N LEU A 391 18.37 -16.93 6.94
CA LEU A 391 18.00 -16.34 5.66
C LEU A 391 18.81 -16.95 4.51
N LEU A 392 20.14 -16.98 4.63
CA LEU A 392 21.03 -17.51 3.59
C LEU A 392 20.77 -19.01 3.35
N LYS A 393 20.57 -19.78 4.42
CA LYS A 393 20.19 -21.20 4.33
C LYS A 393 18.84 -21.40 3.62
N ASN A 394 17.87 -20.51 3.87
CA ASN A 394 16.56 -20.54 3.23
C ASN A 394 16.68 -20.27 1.73
N ILE A 395 17.39 -19.20 1.34
CA ILE A 395 17.67 -18.85 -0.06
C ILE A 395 18.35 -20.03 -0.77
N TRP A 396 19.41 -20.58 -0.19
CA TRP A 396 20.12 -21.73 -0.74
C TRP A 396 19.18 -22.93 -0.99
N SER A 397 18.39 -23.30 0.01
CA SER A 397 17.42 -24.41 -0.07
C SER A 397 16.35 -24.19 -1.16
N ARG A 398 15.86 -22.95 -1.30
CA ARG A 398 14.85 -22.62 -2.31
C ARG A 398 15.42 -22.66 -3.73
N CYS A 399 16.63 -22.14 -3.93
CA CYS A 399 17.33 -22.23 -5.21
C CYS A 399 17.54 -23.67 -5.66
N GLU A 400 17.97 -24.56 -4.76
CA GLU A 400 18.14 -25.99 -5.07
C GLU A 400 16.82 -26.67 -5.44
N LYS A 401 15.72 -26.31 -4.77
CA LYS A 401 14.40 -26.91 -4.97
C LYS A 401 13.59 -26.31 -6.12
N GLY A 402 13.93 -25.11 -6.60
CA GLY A 402 13.14 -24.40 -7.62
C GLY A 402 11.78 -23.92 -7.14
N VAL A 403 11.63 -23.69 -5.83
CA VAL A 403 10.38 -23.16 -5.26
C VAL A 403 10.37 -21.64 -5.26
N HIS A 404 9.17 -21.05 -5.17
CA HIS A 404 8.96 -19.61 -5.13
C HIS A 404 9.88 -18.91 -4.12
N ILE A 405 10.57 -17.82 -4.53
CA ILE A 405 11.65 -17.21 -3.73
C ILE A 405 11.53 -15.69 -3.55
N LEU A 406 10.55 -15.03 -4.15
CA LEU A 406 10.51 -13.55 -4.26
C LEU A 406 10.74 -12.83 -2.92
N ASN A 407 10.02 -13.21 -1.87
CA ASN A 407 10.15 -12.57 -0.56
C ASN A 407 11.56 -12.74 0.05
N GLN A 408 12.22 -13.88 -0.16
CA GLN A 408 13.59 -14.10 0.33
C GLN A 408 14.59 -13.22 -0.42
N LEU A 409 14.36 -12.96 -1.72
CA LEU A 409 15.16 -12.01 -2.47
C LEU A 409 14.99 -10.59 -1.93
N HIS A 410 13.78 -10.19 -1.53
CA HIS A 410 13.56 -8.91 -0.86
C HIS A 410 14.29 -8.84 0.48
N CYS A 411 14.19 -9.87 1.32
CA CYS A 411 14.93 -9.92 2.58
C CYS A 411 16.45 -9.84 2.35
N PHE A 412 16.98 -10.50 1.31
CA PHE A 412 18.39 -10.39 0.93
C PHE A 412 18.74 -8.98 0.47
N PHE A 413 17.88 -8.35 -0.34
CA PHE A 413 18.06 -6.98 -0.79
C PHE A 413 18.05 -5.99 0.40
N GLU A 414 17.22 -6.21 1.42
CA GLU A 414 17.16 -5.38 2.63
C GLU A 414 18.50 -5.35 3.41
N GLN A 415 19.35 -6.37 3.27
CA GLN A 415 20.70 -6.39 3.86
C GLN A 415 21.65 -5.39 3.17
N GLN A 416 21.48 -5.14 1.86
CA GLN A 416 22.38 -4.31 1.03
C GLN A 416 23.87 -4.66 1.19
N ASP A 417 24.18 -5.94 1.43
CA ASP A 417 25.53 -6.44 1.56
C ASP A 417 25.81 -7.44 0.41
N SER A 418 26.62 -7.00 -0.55
CA SER A 418 27.00 -7.80 -1.71
C SER A 418 27.89 -8.98 -1.35
N SER A 419 28.59 -8.95 -0.22
CA SER A 419 29.46 -10.05 0.22
C SER A 419 28.67 -11.31 0.57
N LEU A 420 27.39 -11.16 0.95
CA LEU A 420 26.50 -12.27 1.26
C LEU A 420 26.26 -13.21 0.07
N ALA A 421 26.40 -12.72 -1.16
CA ALA A 421 26.28 -13.56 -2.35
C ALA A 421 27.35 -14.66 -2.40
N GLN A 422 28.54 -14.41 -1.83
CA GLN A 422 29.62 -15.40 -1.72
C GLN A 422 29.33 -16.50 -0.67
N GLN A 423 28.22 -16.39 0.06
CA GLN A 423 27.78 -17.42 1.01
C GLN A 423 26.62 -18.24 0.43
N VAL A 424 26.01 -17.78 -0.68
CA VAL A 424 24.92 -18.47 -1.36
C VAL A 424 25.49 -19.22 -2.57
N HIS A 425 25.84 -20.48 -2.37
CA HIS A 425 26.40 -21.33 -3.43
C HIS A 425 25.59 -22.62 -3.61
N PRO A 426 24.40 -22.54 -4.24
CA PRO A 426 23.65 -23.72 -4.61
C PRO A 426 24.34 -24.46 -5.76
N LYS A 427 24.25 -25.79 -5.74
CA LYS A 427 24.65 -26.65 -6.87
C LYS A 427 23.79 -26.36 -8.10
N VAL A 428 22.52 -26.08 -7.88
CA VAL A 428 21.56 -25.71 -8.92
C VAL A 428 20.92 -24.37 -8.58
N LEU A 429 21.12 -23.36 -9.43
CA LEU A 429 20.55 -22.03 -9.23
C LEU A 429 19.24 -21.90 -10.00
N ARG A 430 18.11 -22.21 -9.34
CA ARG A 430 16.77 -21.97 -9.88
C ARG A 430 16.11 -20.79 -9.19
N ILE A 431 15.59 -19.84 -9.96
CA ILE A 431 14.87 -18.68 -9.45
C ILE A 431 13.44 -18.76 -9.95
N ASN A 432 12.52 -18.99 -9.02
CA ASN A 432 11.10 -19.08 -9.32
C ASN A 432 10.36 -17.90 -8.67
N VAL A 433 9.76 -17.06 -9.51
CA VAL A 433 8.89 -15.95 -9.11
C VAL A 433 7.57 -15.98 -9.90
N SER A 434 7.16 -17.19 -10.33
CA SER A 434 5.97 -17.33 -11.16
C SER A 434 4.68 -17.04 -10.40
N ASN A 435 3.67 -16.62 -11.16
CA ASN A 435 2.31 -16.25 -10.73
C ASN A 435 2.21 -14.98 -9.88
N ASP A 436 3.28 -14.19 -9.77
CA ASP A 436 3.23 -12.86 -9.16
C ASP A 436 3.17 -11.74 -10.21
N ALA A 437 2.28 -10.77 -10.00
CA ALA A 437 2.36 -9.49 -10.68
C ALA A 437 3.50 -8.66 -10.07
N LEU A 438 4.67 -8.72 -10.70
CA LEU A 438 5.89 -8.04 -10.28
C LEU A 438 5.77 -6.51 -10.43
N SER A 439 6.05 -5.81 -9.34
CA SER A 439 6.26 -4.37 -9.31
C SER A 439 7.66 -3.99 -9.84
N PRO A 440 7.89 -2.71 -10.20
CA PRO A 440 9.24 -2.21 -10.52
C PRO A 440 10.29 -2.51 -9.44
N MET A 441 9.87 -2.57 -8.17
CA MET A 441 10.75 -2.92 -7.06
C MET A 441 11.11 -4.41 -7.06
N ASP A 442 10.16 -5.30 -7.37
CA ASP A 442 10.42 -6.74 -7.49
C ASP A 442 11.47 -7.01 -8.58
N PHE A 443 11.38 -6.32 -9.72
CA PHE A 443 12.40 -6.39 -10.78
C PHE A 443 13.76 -5.89 -10.31
N THR A 444 13.80 -4.79 -9.56
CA THR A 444 15.05 -4.23 -9.01
C THR A 444 15.73 -5.22 -8.07
N VAL A 445 14.96 -5.84 -7.18
CA VAL A 445 15.43 -6.85 -6.22
C VAL A 445 15.95 -8.10 -6.93
N MET A 446 15.20 -8.60 -7.91
CA MET A 446 15.61 -9.75 -8.71
C MET A 446 16.91 -9.45 -9.48
N LYS A 447 16.98 -8.29 -10.17
CA LYS A 447 18.16 -7.86 -10.92
C LYS A 447 19.38 -7.69 -10.00
N TYR A 448 19.19 -7.11 -8.81
CA TYR A 448 20.25 -7.00 -7.80
C TYR A 448 20.81 -8.36 -7.43
N PHE A 449 19.95 -9.32 -7.07
CA PHE A 449 20.39 -10.67 -6.70
C PHE A 449 21.11 -11.36 -7.87
N LEU A 450 20.51 -11.38 -9.06
CA LEU A 450 21.08 -12.06 -10.23
C LEU A 450 22.43 -11.48 -10.67
N ASN A 451 22.64 -10.17 -10.51
CA ASN A 451 23.91 -9.54 -10.83
C ASN A 451 25.03 -9.91 -9.86
N LEU A 452 24.69 -10.25 -8.61
CA LEU A 452 25.66 -10.69 -7.60
C LEU A 452 26.02 -12.18 -7.72
N MET A 453 25.19 -12.97 -8.41
CA MET A 453 25.48 -14.39 -8.61
C MET A 453 26.53 -14.57 -9.71
N ASP A 454 27.65 -15.19 -9.32
CA ASP A 454 28.73 -15.56 -10.25
C ASP A 454 28.42 -16.85 -11.02
N SER A 455 27.53 -17.69 -10.49
CA SER A 455 27.15 -18.96 -11.11
C SER A 455 26.16 -18.78 -12.26
N ASN A 456 26.19 -19.74 -13.20
CA ASN A 456 25.15 -19.82 -14.22
C ASN A 456 23.80 -20.16 -13.58
N ILE A 457 22.76 -19.49 -14.05
CA ILE A 457 21.38 -19.73 -13.64
C ILE A 457 20.92 -20.99 -14.38
N THR A 458 20.48 -22.01 -13.64
CA THR A 458 19.96 -23.23 -14.26
C THR A 458 18.57 -22.98 -14.81
N GLU A 459 17.73 -22.29 -14.06
CA GLU A 459 16.34 -22.03 -14.42
C GLU A 459 15.89 -20.67 -13.87
N LEU A 460 15.23 -19.87 -14.70
CA LEU A 460 14.53 -18.67 -14.29
C LEU A 460 13.06 -18.78 -14.71
N ASP A 461 12.17 -18.88 -13.73
CA ASP A 461 10.72 -19.00 -13.96
C ASP A 461 10.01 -17.68 -13.64
N LEU A 462 9.55 -17.05 -14.73
CA LEU A 462 8.79 -15.80 -14.80
C LEU A 462 7.36 -16.05 -15.32
N THR A 463 6.88 -17.30 -15.32
CA THR A 463 5.56 -17.68 -15.81
C THR A 463 4.46 -16.91 -15.07
N GLY A 464 3.47 -16.37 -15.78
CA GLY A 464 2.35 -15.65 -15.15
C GLY A 464 2.72 -14.31 -14.51
N THR A 465 3.91 -13.77 -14.79
CA THR A 465 4.31 -12.42 -14.37
C THR A 465 3.87 -11.36 -15.39
N ASN A 466 3.79 -10.10 -14.96
CA ASN A 466 3.48 -8.93 -15.80
C ASN A 466 4.75 -8.27 -16.39
N ILE A 467 5.78 -9.07 -16.73
CA ILE A 467 7.07 -8.55 -17.17
C ILE A 467 6.97 -7.78 -18.50
N SER A 468 7.54 -6.58 -18.54
CA SER A 468 7.57 -5.74 -19.75
C SER A 468 8.82 -6.02 -20.60
N SER A 469 8.76 -5.66 -21.87
CA SER A 469 9.92 -5.73 -22.78
C SER A 469 11.10 -4.88 -22.31
N GLU A 470 10.82 -3.75 -21.67
CA GLU A 470 11.84 -2.88 -21.08
C GLU A 470 12.57 -3.59 -19.93
N PHE A 471 11.83 -4.24 -19.02
CA PHE A 471 12.44 -5.00 -17.92
C PHE A 471 13.22 -6.23 -18.41
N LEU A 472 12.72 -6.92 -19.44
CA LEU A 472 13.44 -8.03 -20.06
C LEU A 472 14.78 -7.58 -20.67
N ARG A 473 14.79 -6.45 -21.38
CA ARG A 473 16.01 -5.85 -21.93
C ARG A 473 17.02 -5.52 -20.83
N ASP A 474 16.54 -5.00 -19.72
CA ASP A 474 17.36 -4.68 -18.55
C ASP A 474 17.95 -5.92 -17.87
N LEU A 475 17.27 -7.07 -17.96
CA LEU A 475 17.70 -8.35 -17.42
C LEU A 475 18.61 -9.13 -18.39
N LEU A 476 18.71 -8.70 -19.64
CA LEU A 476 19.42 -9.42 -20.70
C LEU A 476 20.87 -9.83 -20.34
N PRO A 477 21.68 -9.01 -19.63
CA PRO A 477 23.00 -9.45 -19.16
C PRO A 477 22.94 -10.64 -18.20
N SER A 478 21.95 -10.69 -17.31
CA SER A 478 21.73 -11.80 -16.37
C SER A 478 21.14 -13.01 -17.09
N LEU A 479 20.25 -12.80 -18.06
CA LEU A 479 19.64 -13.86 -18.88
C LEU A 479 20.67 -14.64 -19.70
N ARG A 480 21.78 -14.02 -20.13
CA ARG A 480 22.88 -14.72 -20.81
C ARG A 480 23.56 -15.80 -19.95
N LYS A 481 23.47 -15.69 -18.63
CA LYS A 481 23.96 -16.71 -17.70
C LYS A 481 22.94 -17.83 -17.46
N CYS A 482 21.73 -17.71 -18.02
CA CYS A 482 20.61 -18.60 -17.75
C CYS A 482 20.48 -19.68 -18.83
N HIS A 483 20.33 -20.94 -18.41
CA HIS A 483 20.17 -22.08 -19.32
C HIS A 483 18.73 -22.25 -19.77
N ASN A 484 17.80 -22.20 -18.82
CA ASN A 484 16.37 -22.41 -19.04
C ASN A 484 15.57 -21.19 -18.56
N LEU A 485 14.82 -20.58 -19.47
CA LEU A 485 13.89 -19.49 -19.16
C LEU A 485 12.46 -20.00 -19.35
N CYS A 486 11.68 -19.99 -18.28
CA CYS A 486 10.23 -20.20 -18.33
C CYS A 486 9.58 -18.83 -18.24
N SER A 487 8.88 -18.39 -19.29
CA SER A 487 8.21 -17.09 -19.28
C SER A 487 6.96 -17.14 -20.15
N VAL A 488 5.93 -16.43 -19.72
CA VAL A 488 4.72 -16.21 -20.52
C VAL A 488 4.74 -14.77 -21.00
N PHE A 489 4.82 -14.59 -22.32
CA PHE A 489 4.74 -13.25 -22.91
C PHE A 489 3.27 -12.84 -23.05
N HIS A 490 2.76 -12.08 -22.08
CA HIS A 490 1.48 -11.39 -22.23
C HIS A 490 1.69 -9.99 -22.82
N ASN A 491 0.92 -9.63 -23.85
CA ASN A 491 0.83 -8.28 -24.44
C ASN A 491 2.12 -7.69 -25.03
N ILE A 492 2.77 -8.41 -25.95
CA ILE A 492 3.75 -7.80 -26.85
C ILE A 492 3.00 -7.32 -28.11
N PHE A 493 2.64 -6.04 -28.20
CA PHE A 493 1.88 -5.47 -29.33
C PHE A 493 2.71 -4.55 -30.26
N ASN A 494 4.06 -4.63 -30.24
CA ASN A 494 4.88 -3.68 -31.01
C ASN A 494 6.16 -4.32 -31.61
N ILE A 495 6.42 -4.09 -32.90
CA ILE A 495 7.54 -4.61 -33.73
C ILE A 495 8.89 -4.60 -33.00
N LEU A 496 9.20 -3.53 -32.25
CA LEU A 496 10.42 -3.40 -31.45
C LEU A 496 10.51 -4.45 -30.32
N ASN A 497 9.41 -4.72 -29.63
CA ASN A 497 9.36 -5.71 -28.55
C ASN A 497 9.52 -7.15 -29.08
N TYR A 498 9.13 -7.41 -30.33
CA TYR A 498 9.36 -8.72 -30.97
C TYR A 498 10.82 -8.94 -31.36
N MET A 499 11.58 -7.90 -31.76
CA MET A 499 13.03 -8.04 -31.96
C MET A 499 13.78 -8.37 -30.66
N TYR A 500 13.27 -7.91 -29.51
CA TYR A 500 13.83 -8.28 -28.21
C TYR A 500 13.45 -9.70 -27.80
N MET A 501 12.20 -10.11 -28.00
CA MET A 501 11.81 -11.53 -27.85
C MET A 501 12.68 -12.43 -28.74
N PHE A 502 12.91 -12.03 -29.99
CA PHE A 502 13.81 -12.69 -30.94
C PHE A 502 15.25 -12.80 -30.39
N MET A 503 15.82 -11.71 -29.86
CA MET A 503 17.16 -11.73 -29.22
C MET A 503 17.22 -12.63 -27.98
N VAL A 504 16.20 -12.59 -27.13
CA VAL A 504 16.09 -13.45 -25.94
C VAL A 504 16.04 -14.91 -26.36
N LEU A 505 15.14 -15.29 -27.28
CA LEU A 505 15.01 -16.66 -27.79
C LEU A 505 16.30 -17.19 -28.44
N LEU A 506 17.05 -16.34 -29.16
CA LEU A 506 18.37 -16.67 -29.71
C LEU A 506 19.46 -16.94 -28.66
N THR A 507 19.21 -16.60 -27.39
CA THR A 507 20.21 -16.75 -26.32
C THR A 507 20.10 -18.08 -25.59
N PHE A 508 18.95 -18.78 -25.67
CA PHE A 508 18.64 -19.94 -24.82
C PHE A 508 18.76 -21.28 -25.54
N THR A 509 19.08 -22.33 -24.76
CA THR A 509 19.12 -23.73 -25.23
C THR A 509 17.79 -24.45 -25.07
N GLN A 510 16.96 -24.06 -24.10
CA GLN A 510 15.59 -24.55 -23.89
C GLN A 510 14.70 -23.40 -23.44
N THR A 511 13.50 -23.28 -24.03
CA THR A 511 12.53 -22.22 -23.69
C THR A 511 11.12 -22.79 -23.64
N SER A 512 10.34 -22.47 -22.61
CA SER A 512 8.90 -22.78 -22.59
C SER A 512 8.07 -21.54 -22.91
N LEU A 513 7.07 -21.69 -23.78
CA LEU A 513 6.15 -20.63 -24.20
C LEU A 513 4.72 -20.99 -23.75
N GLY A 514 4.46 -20.90 -22.44
CA GLY A 514 3.13 -21.19 -21.90
C GLY A 514 2.12 -20.07 -22.18
N TRP A 515 0.84 -20.40 -22.36
CA TRP A 515 -0.32 -19.48 -22.32
C TRP A 515 -0.20 -18.16 -23.10
N THR A 516 0.24 -18.26 -24.34
CA THR A 516 0.42 -17.09 -25.19
C THR A 516 -0.82 -16.90 -26.09
N ASN A 517 -1.47 -15.75 -26.01
CA ASN A 517 -2.47 -15.34 -27.02
C ASN A 517 -1.71 -14.85 -28.28
N ILE A 518 -0.93 -15.74 -28.90
CA ILE A 518 -0.12 -15.47 -30.10
C ILE A 518 -1.08 -15.37 -31.28
N GLY A 519 -1.15 -14.21 -31.91
CA GLY A 519 -1.80 -14.05 -33.21
C GLY A 519 -0.92 -14.54 -34.36
N ASP A 520 -1.47 -14.53 -35.57
CA ASP A 520 -0.78 -15.09 -36.75
C ASP A 520 0.51 -14.34 -37.10
N GLU A 521 0.56 -13.02 -36.86
CA GLU A 521 1.76 -12.20 -37.11
C GLU A 521 2.89 -12.53 -36.12
N GLU A 522 2.55 -12.79 -34.86
CA GLU A 522 3.50 -13.17 -33.82
C GLU A 522 4.11 -14.56 -34.08
N LEU A 523 3.31 -15.48 -34.59
CA LEU A 523 3.76 -16.83 -34.95
C LEU A 523 4.77 -16.80 -36.11
N LEU A 524 4.58 -15.91 -37.09
CA LEU A 524 5.50 -15.74 -38.22
C LEU A 524 6.87 -15.21 -37.79
N ILE A 525 6.90 -14.27 -36.84
CA ILE A 525 8.16 -13.73 -36.30
C ILE A 525 8.86 -14.80 -35.44
N LEU A 526 8.11 -15.55 -34.63
CA LEU A 526 8.65 -16.67 -33.88
C LEU A 526 9.29 -17.69 -34.84
N LEU A 527 8.61 -18.07 -35.91
CA LEU A 527 9.12 -19.00 -36.91
C LEU A 527 10.41 -18.50 -37.57
N GLU A 528 10.53 -17.20 -37.86
CA GLU A 528 11.75 -16.63 -38.42
C GLU A 528 12.91 -16.58 -37.41
N ALA A 529 12.61 -16.35 -36.12
CA ALA A 529 13.55 -16.50 -35.02
C ALA A 529 14.08 -17.92 -34.91
N LEU A 530 13.19 -18.90 -34.98
CA LEU A 530 13.53 -20.31 -34.88
C LEU A 530 14.37 -20.80 -36.06
N LYS A 531 14.12 -20.30 -37.27
CA LYS A 531 14.94 -20.62 -38.45
C LYS A 531 16.39 -20.10 -38.34
N THR A 532 16.59 -18.99 -37.65
CA THR A 532 17.91 -18.34 -37.50
C THR A 532 18.65 -18.76 -36.23
N ASN A 533 17.96 -19.43 -35.30
CA ASN A 533 18.52 -19.92 -34.05
C ASN A 533 19.31 -21.22 -34.23
N GLN A 534 20.59 -21.22 -33.83
CA GLN A 534 21.46 -22.41 -33.87
C GLN A 534 21.66 -23.08 -32.49
N THR A 535 21.15 -22.48 -31.42
CA THR A 535 21.42 -22.89 -30.03
C THR A 535 20.21 -23.56 -29.36
N LEU A 536 18.99 -23.25 -29.79
CA LEU A 536 17.76 -23.76 -29.21
C LEU A 536 17.55 -25.24 -29.58
N ARG A 537 17.40 -26.08 -28.55
CA ARG A 537 17.25 -27.55 -28.70
C ARG A 537 15.83 -28.04 -28.48
N GLU A 538 15.08 -27.39 -27.58
CA GLU A 538 13.72 -27.78 -27.23
C GLU A 538 12.84 -26.54 -26.95
N ILE A 539 11.59 -26.59 -27.40
CA ILE A 539 10.53 -25.61 -27.12
C ILE A 539 9.36 -26.38 -26.53
N TRP A 540 8.89 -25.94 -25.36
CA TRP A 540 7.78 -26.57 -24.62
C TRP A 540 6.56 -25.66 -24.53
#